data_AF-A0A8R1ESE0-F1
#
_entry.id   AF-A0A8R1ESE0-F1
#
_cell.length_a   1.000
_cell.length_b   1.000
_cell.length_c   1.000
_cell.angle_alpha   90.00
_cell.angle_beta   90.00
_cell.angle_gamma   90.00
#
_symmetry.space_group_name_H-M   'P 1'
#
loop_
_entity.id
_entity.type
_entity.pdbx_description
1 polymer ?
#
loop_
_entity_poly.entity_id
_entity_poly.type
_entity_poly.pdbx_seq_one_letter_code
_entity_poly.pdbx_strand_id
1 'polypeptide(L)'
;MRQNLNFARKNPVGRLGHAWAAISNDVSVNGFGVFIVAVYPGAFTDIEPTTLKRATPFRRLQIFGAGIWHNLLLALLAMAMFHVAPIIVSPVLAAGNGVSVKGVDVRSGLANARTGLVAGDVVIRVDECHVATKDDWWRCIREARQMHNGRCVDRAAVEAATAFNTRTEADEILCCDEFNVTTAHVCFEREETIPKSETQTRAPQLNALLGLSLGEEPAGGANAEQVRTETKYSCLHARHVVQQAVCNVSNACQNEEGGKVEKVCVYPALRNGTHLVKIGLANRNKPILFVGQLSEMLEMVSISPLTPRFSFAHISWLEHLELTAKYLFTLSLALGLFNAMPVYCLDGQFIVQTLLKSTNLSVRRRALFQYLILTFGTGVLVLNILIGFVKLAIN
;
A
#
# COMPACT_ATOMS: atom_id res chain seq x y z
N MET A 1 14.82 -58.14 9.83
CA MET A 1 14.04 -56.89 9.74
C MET A 1 13.81 -56.55 8.28
N ARG A 2 12.57 -56.66 7.80
CA ARG A 2 12.18 -56.21 6.45
C ARG A 2 12.44 -54.71 6.36
N GLN A 3 13.35 -54.30 5.47
CA GLN A 3 13.50 -52.90 5.10
C GLN A 3 12.35 -52.55 4.16
N ASN A 4 11.18 -52.24 4.72
CA ASN A 4 10.20 -51.46 4.01
C ASN A 4 10.79 -50.05 3.91
N LEU A 5 11.36 -49.72 2.75
CA LEU A 5 11.77 -48.36 2.41
C LEU A 5 10.51 -47.51 2.19
N ASN A 6 9.71 -47.33 3.24
CA ASN A 6 8.70 -46.29 3.30
C ASN A 6 9.47 -44.98 3.41
N PHE A 7 9.79 -44.44 2.25
CA PHE A 7 10.42 -43.17 2.09
C PHE A 7 9.57 -42.12 2.80
N ALA A 8 10.12 -41.53 3.86
CA ALA A 8 9.38 -40.66 4.75
C ALA A 8 8.76 -39.46 4.03
N ARG A 9 7.65 -38.95 4.58
CA ARG A 9 6.99 -37.66 4.31
C ARG A 9 7.76 -36.70 3.40
N LYS A 10 7.53 -36.78 2.08
CA LYS A 10 8.08 -35.79 1.12
C LYS A 10 7.00 -34.90 0.55
N ASN A 11 7.41 -33.81 -0.08
CA ASN A 11 6.55 -33.07 -1.00
C ASN A 11 6.49 -33.79 -2.38
N PRO A 12 5.54 -33.41 -3.25
CA PRO A 12 5.42 -33.99 -4.59
C PRO A 12 6.67 -33.83 -5.45
N VAL A 13 7.36 -32.69 -5.38
CA VAL A 13 8.57 -32.39 -6.15
C VAL A 13 9.71 -33.35 -5.80
N GLY A 14 9.95 -33.55 -4.50
CA GLY A 14 10.95 -34.50 -4.01
C GLY A 14 10.64 -35.92 -4.49
N ARG A 15 9.38 -36.36 -4.38
CA ARG A 15 8.92 -37.70 -4.83
C ARG A 15 9.30 -37.95 -6.29
N LEU A 16 8.92 -37.02 -7.18
CA LEU A 16 9.20 -37.13 -8.62
C LEU A 16 10.70 -37.19 -8.89
N GLY A 17 11.49 -36.37 -8.18
CA GLY A 17 12.94 -36.39 -8.30
C GLY A 17 13.56 -37.75 -7.99
N HIS A 18 13.12 -38.40 -6.90
CA HIS A 18 13.63 -39.72 -6.52
C HIS A 18 13.19 -40.83 -7.46
N ALA A 19 11.95 -40.76 -7.97
CA ALA A 19 11.45 -41.71 -8.96
C ALA A 19 12.23 -41.60 -10.28
N TRP A 20 12.43 -40.37 -10.78
CA TRP A 20 13.24 -40.10 -11.97
C TRP A 20 14.66 -40.63 -11.80
N ALA A 21 15.30 -40.32 -10.68
CA ALA A 21 16.68 -40.75 -10.41
C ALA A 21 16.82 -42.27 -10.25
N ALA A 22 15.79 -42.97 -9.74
CA ALA A 22 15.81 -44.43 -9.65
C ALA A 22 15.73 -45.07 -11.04
N ILE A 23 14.78 -44.62 -11.87
CA ILE A 23 14.60 -45.12 -13.24
C ILE A 23 15.85 -44.83 -14.09
N SER A 24 16.44 -43.64 -13.98
CA SER A 24 17.66 -43.28 -14.72
C SER A 24 18.92 -44.06 -14.28
N ASN A 25 18.86 -44.79 -13.16
CA ASN A 25 19.98 -45.56 -12.60
C ASN A 25 19.76 -47.08 -12.65
N ASP A 26 18.80 -47.53 -13.47
CA ASP A 26 18.37 -48.93 -13.61
C ASP A 26 17.85 -49.55 -12.31
N VAL A 27 17.21 -48.73 -11.45
CA VAL A 27 16.58 -49.18 -10.21
C VAL A 27 15.06 -49.14 -10.38
N SER A 28 14.44 -50.30 -10.21
CA SER A 28 12.99 -50.49 -10.26
C SER A 28 12.24 -49.72 -9.16
N VAL A 29 11.12 -49.13 -9.54
CA VAL A 29 10.18 -48.44 -8.65
C VAL A 29 8.93 -49.30 -8.54
N ASN A 30 8.58 -49.71 -7.32
CA ASN A 30 7.43 -50.57 -7.05
C ASN A 30 6.10 -49.79 -7.11
N GLY A 31 6.14 -48.49 -6.79
CA GLY A 31 4.96 -47.64 -6.87
C GLY A 31 5.14 -46.26 -6.23
N PHE A 32 4.05 -45.50 -6.22
CA PHE A 32 3.97 -44.15 -5.65
C PHE A 32 2.70 -44.01 -4.81
N GLY A 33 2.79 -43.28 -3.70
CA GLY A 33 1.65 -43.03 -2.83
C GLY A 33 1.63 -41.60 -2.31
N VAL A 34 0.43 -41.01 -2.25
CA VAL A 34 0.15 -39.73 -1.59
C VAL A 34 -0.53 -40.04 -0.27
N PHE A 35 -0.25 -39.27 0.77
CA PHE A 35 -0.96 -39.35 2.04
C PHE A 35 -1.13 -37.96 2.63
N ILE A 36 -2.01 -37.81 3.62
CA ILE A 36 -2.18 -36.56 4.36
C ILE A 36 -2.03 -36.89 5.85
N VAL A 37 -1.12 -36.19 6.53
CA VAL A 37 -0.97 -36.27 7.99
C VAL A 37 -1.30 -34.89 8.56
N ALA A 38 -2.40 -34.79 9.32
CA ALA A 38 -2.97 -33.53 9.76
C ALA A 38 -3.20 -32.56 8.58
N VAL A 39 -2.48 -31.44 8.53
CA VAL A 39 -2.61 -30.40 7.49
C VAL A 39 -1.55 -30.56 6.38
N TYR A 40 -0.58 -31.46 6.54
CA TYR A 40 0.55 -31.58 5.61
C TYR A 40 0.34 -32.71 4.60
N PRO A 41 0.17 -32.38 3.31
CA PRO A 41 0.16 -33.39 2.25
C PRO A 41 1.57 -33.97 2.08
N GLY A 42 1.66 -35.29 2.17
CA GLY A 42 2.86 -36.09 2.09
C GLY A 42 2.89 -37.01 0.87
N ALA A 43 4.10 -37.39 0.49
CA ALA A 43 4.39 -38.04 -0.76
C ALA A 43 5.51 -39.06 -0.57
N PHE A 44 5.36 -40.29 -1.08
CA PHE A 44 6.42 -41.29 -1.06
C PHE A 44 6.57 -42.04 -2.39
N THR A 45 7.80 -42.47 -2.67
CA THR A 45 8.17 -43.36 -3.77
C THR A 45 8.65 -44.65 -3.14
N ASP A 46 8.04 -45.78 -3.50
CA ASP A 46 8.50 -47.09 -3.07
C ASP A 46 9.53 -47.63 -4.08
N ILE A 47 10.77 -47.76 -3.63
CA ILE A 47 11.92 -48.17 -4.46
C ILE A 47 12.31 -49.60 -4.09
N GLU A 48 12.53 -50.45 -5.09
CA GLU A 48 12.82 -51.84 -4.84
C GLU A 48 14.14 -52.03 -4.05
N PRO A 49 14.10 -52.67 -2.86
CA PRO A 49 15.24 -52.69 -1.94
C PRO A 49 16.40 -53.58 -2.40
N THR A 50 16.13 -54.57 -3.25
CA THR A 50 17.13 -55.55 -3.73
C THR A 50 18.03 -54.93 -4.79
N THR A 51 17.45 -54.25 -5.78
CA THR A 51 18.15 -53.53 -6.86
C THR A 51 18.90 -52.33 -6.28
N LEU A 52 18.29 -51.58 -5.36
CA LEU A 52 18.95 -50.46 -4.67
C LEU A 52 20.18 -50.91 -3.85
N LYS A 53 20.12 -52.08 -3.20
CA LYS A 53 21.26 -52.68 -2.47
C LYS A 53 22.39 -53.22 -3.35
N ARG A 54 22.15 -53.42 -4.65
CA ARG A 54 23.19 -53.80 -5.60
C ARG A 54 23.83 -52.58 -6.27
N ALA A 55 23.12 -51.45 -6.32
CA ALA A 55 23.63 -50.21 -6.89
C ALA A 55 24.90 -49.70 -6.19
N THR A 56 25.78 -49.05 -6.97
CA THR A 56 27.01 -48.44 -6.45
C THR A 56 26.70 -47.31 -5.47
N PRO A 57 27.64 -46.95 -4.56
CA PRO A 57 27.43 -45.87 -3.61
C PRO A 57 27.08 -44.53 -4.30
N PHE A 58 27.68 -44.25 -5.46
CA PHE A 58 27.40 -43.05 -6.23
C PHE A 58 25.94 -43.00 -6.74
N ARG A 59 25.44 -44.10 -7.34
CA ARG A 59 24.04 -44.18 -7.80
C ARG A 59 23.05 -44.03 -6.65
N ARG A 60 23.35 -44.61 -5.49
CA ARG A 60 22.53 -44.41 -4.27
C ARG A 60 22.51 -42.96 -3.82
N LEU A 61 23.67 -42.30 -3.83
CA LEU A 61 23.76 -40.90 -3.45
C LEU A 61 22.95 -40.00 -4.39
N GLN A 62 22.96 -40.29 -5.70
CA GLN A 62 22.10 -39.61 -6.66
C GLN A 62 20.61 -39.84 -6.36
N ILE A 63 20.20 -41.08 -6.07
CA ILE A 63 18.80 -41.39 -5.74
C ILE A 63 18.38 -40.68 -4.46
N PHE A 64 19.14 -40.78 -3.35
CA PHE A 64 18.78 -40.11 -2.08
C PHE A 64 18.94 -38.59 -2.14
N GLY A 65 19.88 -38.09 -2.94
CA GLY A 65 20.10 -36.65 -3.14
C GLY A 65 19.10 -36.01 -4.09
N ALA A 66 18.37 -36.78 -4.90
CA ALA A 66 17.50 -36.24 -5.94
C ALA A 66 16.43 -35.31 -5.40
N GLY A 67 15.74 -35.67 -4.30
CA GLY A 67 14.73 -34.80 -3.71
C GLY A 67 15.28 -33.50 -3.13
N ILE A 68 16.51 -33.54 -2.58
CA ILE A 68 17.21 -32.33 -2.12
C ILE A 68 17.56 -31.47 -3.33
N TRP A 69 18.17 -32.05 -4.36
CA TRP A 69 18.59 -31.36 -5.57
C TRP A 69 17.43 -30.64 -6.27
N HIS A 70 16.28 -31.30 -6.45
CA HIS A 70 15.12 -30.68 -7.11
C HIS A 70 14.52 -29.53 -6.29
N ASN A 71 14.48 -29.65 -4.96
CA ASN A 71 14.00 -28.57 -4.09
C ASN A 71 14.97 -27.37 -4.11
N LEU A 72 16.28 -27.61 -4.12
CA LEU A 72 17.29 -26.55 -4.25
C LEU A 72 17.27 -25.90 -5.64
N LEU A 73 17.09 -26.69 -6.71
CA LEU A 73 16.93 -26.18 -8.07
C LEU A 73 15.67 -25.31 -8.18
N LEU A 74 14.54 -25.76 -7.64
CA LEU A 74 13.30 -24.99 -7.63
C LEU A 74 13.43 -23.69 -6.83
N ALA A 75 14.15 -23.71 -5.71
CA ALA A 75 14.47 -22.50 -4.96
C ALA A 75 15.33 -21.54 -5.80
N LEU A 76 16.36 -22.04 -6.48
CA LEU A 76 17.20 -21.22 -7.37
C LEU A 76 16.39 -20.61 -8.52
N LEU A 77 15.52 -21.38 -9.15
CA LEU A 77 14.63 -20.90 -10.22
C LEU A 77 13.65 -19.85 -9.70
N ALA A 78 13.08 -20.03 -8.50
CA ALA A 78 12.21 -19.05 -7.87
C ALA A 78 12.95 -17.75 -7.54
N MET A 79 14.20 -17.85 -7.08
CA MET A 79 15.07 -16.70 -6.83
C MET A 79 15.40 -15.95 -8.14
N ALA A 80 15.75 -16.68 -9.20
CA ALA A 80 15.97 -16.11 -10.52
C ALA A 80 14.70 -15.42 -11.05
N MET A 81 13.53 -16.06 -10.92
CA MET A 81 12.24 -15.49 -11.28
C MET A 81 11.98 -14.17 -10.53
N PHE A 82 12.26 -14.11 -9.23
CA PHE A 82 12.10 -12.88 -8.43
C PHE A 82 12.98 -11.73 -8.96
N HIS A 83 14.24 -12.02 -9.30
CA HIS A 83 15.16 -10.99 -9.83
C HIS A 83 14.82 -10.57 -11.27
N VAL A 84 14.27 -11.47 -12.08
CA VAL A 84 13.92 -11.21 -13.48
C VAL A 84 12.49 -10.66 -13.63
N ALA A 85 11.66 -10.75 -12.58
CA ALA A 85 10.27 -10.27 -12.60
C ALA A 85 10.10 -8.82 -13.05
N PRO A 86 10.94 -7.84 -12.62
CA PRO A 86 10.82 -6.46 -13.12
C PRO A 86 11.01 -6.37 -14.64
N ILE A 87 11.92 -7.17 -15.20
CA ILE A 87 12.18 -7.21 -16.64
C ILE A 87 10.98 -7.83 -17.37
N ILE A 88 10.45 -8.95 -16.87
CA ILE A 88 9.29 -9.65 -17.44
C ILE A 88 8.06 -8.74 -17.46
N VAL A 89 7.88 -7.92 -16.42
CA VAL A 89 6.69 -7.10 -16.24
C VAL A 89 6.83 -5.71 -16.88
N SER A 90 8.04 -5.25 -17.18
CA SER A 90 8.31 -3.95 -17.83
C SER A 90 7.56 -3.68 -19.16
N PRO A 91 7.22 -4.67 -20.02
CA PRO A 91 6.44 -4.41 -21.22
C PRO A 91 4.99 -4.07 -20.91
N VAL A 92 4.49 -4.46 -19.73
CA VAL A 92 3.09 -4.34 -19.30
C VAL A 92 2.91 -3.22 -18.28
N LEU A 93 3.89 -3.01 -17.40
CA LEU A 93 3.87 -1.94 -16.40
C LEU A 93 4.96 -0.90 -16.68
N ALA A 94 4.61 0.38 -16.57
CA ALA A 94 5.53 1.51 -16.69
C ALA A 94 5.71 2.22 -15.35
N ALA A 95 6.87 2.86 -15.16
CA ALA A 95 7.11 3.83 -14.10
C ALA A 95 7.18 5.25 -14.70
N GLY A 96 6.89 6.27 -13.88
CA GLY A 96 7.05 7.67 -14.27
C GLY A 96 5.84 8.30 -14.97
N ASN A 97 4.72 7.58 -15.10
CA ASN A 97 3.49 8.08 -15.73
C ASN A 97 2.34 8.24 -14.71
N GLY A 98 2.69 8.46 -13.44
CA GLY A 98 1.72 8.55 -12.34
C GLY A 98 1.96 7.50 -11.28
N VAL A 99 1.11 7.55 -10.25
CA VAL A 99 1.08 6.57 -9.16
C VAL A 99 -0.24 5.83 -9.20
N SER A 100 -0.19 4.52 -9.02
CA SER A 100 -1.42 3.74 -9.00
C SER A 100 -1.86 3.40 -7.58
N VAL A 101 -3.17 3.49 -7.33
CA VAL A 101 -3.78 3.17 -6.05
C VAL A 101 -3.88 1.65 -5.92
N LYS A 102 -3.28 1.10 -4.87
CA LYS A 102 -3.40 -0.31 -4.47
C LYS A 102 -4.64 -0.54 -3.62
N GLY A 103 -4.97 0.43 -2.76
CA GLY A 103 -6.12 0.37 -1.88
C GLY A 103 -6.22 1.61 -1.01
N VAL A 104 -7.38 1.79 -0.39
CA VAL A 104 -7.71 2.91 0.51
C VAL A 104 -8.29 2.33 1.79
N ASP A 105 -7.83 2.82 2.95
CA ASP A 105 -8.41 2.46 4.24
C ASP A 105 -9.88 2.84 4.31
N VAL A 106 -10.74 1.94 4.79
CA VAL A 106 -12.19 2.14 4.88
C VAL A 106 -12.61 3.33 5.72
N ARG A 107 -11.74 3.83 6.60
CA ARG A 107 -11.99 5.00 7.45
C ARG A 107 -11.78 6.33 6.74
N SER A 108 -11.03 6.34 5.63
CA SER A 108 -10.77 7.58 4.90
C SER A 108 -12.01 8.04 4.13
N GLY A 109 -12.20 9.36 4.03
CA GLY A 109 -13.20 9.96 3.15
C GLY A 109 -13.05 9.59 1.67
N LEU A 110 -11.88 9.06 1.28
CA LEU A 110 -11.58 8.58 -0.07
C LEU A 110 -12.04 7.14 -0.36
N ALA A 111 -12.54 6.39 0.63
CA ALA A 111 -12.87 4.97 0.48
C ALA A 111 -14.14 4.70 -0.34
N ASN A 112 -14.95 5.72 -0.63
CA ASN A 112 -16.19 5.55 -1.38
C ASN A 112 -15.91 5.13 -2.83
N ALA A 113 -16.39 3.97 -3.25
CA ALA A 113 -16.12 3.42 -4.58
C ALA A 113 -16.62 4.30 -5.76
N ARG A 114 -17.66 5.14 -5.55
CA ARG A 114 -18.24 6.00 -6.59
C ARG A 114 -17.59 7.38 -6.64
N THR A 115 -17.32 7.98 -5.49
CA THR A 115 -16.84 9.38 -5.38
C THR A 115 -15.38 9.51 -4.99
N GLY A 116 -14.77 8.45 -4.47
CA GLY A 116 -13.39 8.38 -4.02
C GLY A 116 -12.52 7.48 -4.89
N LEU A 117 -11.37 7.09 -4.32
CA LEU A 117 -10.33 6.33 -4.99
C LEU A 117 -10.56 4.82 -4.86
N VAL A 118 -10.29 4.09 -5.92
CA VAL A 118 -10.42 2.63 -5.97
C VAL A 118 -9.11 2.00 -6.44
N ALA A 119 -8.84 0.77 -6.00
CA ALA A 119 -7.70 0.01 -6.48
C ALA A 119 -7.66 -0.05 -8.02
N GLY A 120 -6.51 0.25 -8.60
CA GLY A 120 -6.30 0.35 -10.05
C GLY A 120 -6.44 1.76 -10.63
N ASP A 121 -6.94 2.73 -9.86
CA ASP A 121 -6.90 4.14 -10.25
C ASP A 121 -5.45 4.61 -10.43
N VAL A 122 -5.22 5.49 -11.43
CA VAL A 122 -3.90 6.05 -11.72
C VAL A 122 -3.95 7.56 -11.53
N VAL A 123 -3.32 8.03 -10.46
CA VAL A 123 -3.25 9.45 -10.13
C VAL A 123 -2.08 10.09 -10.88
N ILE A 124 -2.38 11.17 -11.60
CA ILE A 124 -1.43 11.95 -12.39
C ILE A 124 -1.31 13.39 -11.94
N ARG A 125 -2.28 13.90 -11.16
CA ARG A 125 -2.28 15.27 -10.65
C ARG A 125 -2.92 15.35 -9.28
N VAL A 126 -2.39 16.23 -8.44
CA VAL A 126 -2.98 16.69 -7.18
C VAL A 126 -3.03 18.22 -7.26
N ASP A 127 -4.24 18.77 -7.29
CA ASP A 127 -4.53 20.14 -7.71
C ASP A 127 -3.87 20.48 -9.06
N GLU A 128 -2.98 21.47 -9.07
CA GLU A 128 -2.22 21.84 -10.26
C GLU A 128 -0.85 21.12 -10.34
N CYS A 129 -0.45 20.41 -9.28
CA CYS A 129 0.83 19.71 -9.19
C CYS A 129 0.78 18.37 -9.95
N HIS A 130 1.74 18.16 -10.84
CA HIS A 130 1.87 16.93 -11.61
C HIS A 130 2.55 15.83 -10.79
N VAL A 131 1.97 14.63 -10.82
CA VAL A 131 2.45 13.43 -10.12
C VAL A 131 2.91 12.42 -11.16
N ALA A 132 4.23 12.26 -11.32
CA ALA A 132 4.82 11.25 -12.19
C ALA A 132 5.35 10.05 -11.38
N THR A 133 5.89 10.32 -10.19
CA THR A 133 6.55 9.35 -9.33
C THR A 133 5.94 9.30 -7.93
N LYS A 134 6.34 8.29 -7.15
CA LYS A 134 5.98 8.21 -5.72
C LYS A 134 6.42 9.46 -4.98
N ASP A 135 7.60 9.98 -5.25
CA ASP A 135 8.13 11.17 -4.57
C ASP A 135 7.33 12.43 -4.91
N ASP A 136 6.84 12.54 -6.16
CA ASP A 136 5.94 13.63 -6.55
C ASP A 136 4.61 13.58 -5.79
N TRP A 137 4.04 12.39 -5.56
CA TRP A 137 2.84 12.25 -4.73
C TRP A 137 3.05 12.84 -3.34
N TRP A 138 4.14 12.46 -2.66
CA TRP A 138 4.48 12.99 -1.33
C TRP A 138 4.74 14.50 -1.37
N ARG A 139 5.44 14.99 -2.39
CA ARG A 139 5.77 16.40 -2.56
C ARG A 139 4.53 17.24 -2.81
N CYS A 140 3.68 16.87 -3.77
CA CYS A 140 2.48 17.61 -4.13
C CYS A 140 1.50 17.72 -2.94
N ILE A 141 1.31 16.66 -2.16
CA ILE A 141 0.41 16.69 -0.99
C ILE A 141 0.98 17.59 0.11
N ARG A 142 2.30 17.60 0.34
CA ARG A 142 2.94 18.51 1.30
C ARG A 142 2.85 19.96 0.85
N GLU A 143 3.03 20.23 -0.44
CA GLU A 143 2.87 21.58 -1.01
C GLU A 143 1.41 22.08 -0.89
N ALA A 144 0.42 21.19 -1.10
CA ALA A 144 -1.00 21.52 -0.94
C ALA A 144 -1.37 21.99 0.47
N ARG A 145 -0.61 21.59 1.51
CA ARG A 145 -0.82 22.05 2.88
C ARG A 145 -0.53 23.54 3.08
N GLN A 146 0.38 24.11 2.28
CA GLN A 146 0.79 25.51 2.39
C GLN A 146 -0.02 26.44 1.49
N MET A 147 -0.86 25.88 0.61
CA MET A 147 -1.68 26.64 -0.32
C MET A 147 -3.10 26.82 0.22
N HIS A 148 -3.61 28.05 0.18
CA HIS A 148 -4.99 28.37 0.54
C HIS A 148 -5.99 28.02 -0.59
N ASN A 149 -5.48 27.58 -1.76
CA ASN A 149 -6.26 27.05 -2.88
C ASN A 149 -7.43 27.94 -3.35
N GLY A 150 -7.21 29.25 -3.45
CA GLY A 150 -8.20 30.20 -3.95
C GLY A 150 -8.55 29.98 -5.42
N ARG A 151 -9.79 30.30 -5.81
CA ARG A 151 -10.32 30.12 -7.17
C ARG A 151 -11.07 31.37 -7.67
N CYS A 152 -10.88 31.72 -8.93
CA CYS A 152 -11.56 32.86 -9.55
C CYS A 152 -12.98 32.50 -9.99
N VAL A 153 -14.00 33.11 -9.38
CA VAL A 153 -15.42 32.84 -9.69
C VAL A 153 -16.11 34.13 -10.09
N ASP A 154 -17.11 34.04 -10.96
CA ASP A 154 -17.91 35.19 -11.41
C ASP A 154 -18.58 35.88 -10.21
N ARG A 155 -18.37 37.20 -10.09
CA ARG A 155 -18.82 38.01 -8.96
C ARG A 155 -20.33 37.90 -8.73
N ALA A 156 -21.10 37.97 -9.81
CA ALA A 156 -22.56 37.87 -9.75
C ALA A 156 -23.03 36.52 -9.16
N ALA A 157 -22.34 35.42 -9.47
CA ALA A 157 -22.66 34.10 -8.92
C ALA A 157 -22.30 34.00 -7.44
N VAL A 158 -21.18 34.59 -7.03
CA VAL A 158 -20.74 34.65 -5.62
C VAL A 158 -21.71 35.49 -4.78
N GLU A 159 -22.08 36.67 -5.26
CA GLU A 159 -23.02 37.57 -4.56
C GLU A 159 -24.42 36.96 -4.46
N ALA A 160 -24.91 36.30 -5.52
CA ALA A 160 -26.20 35.60 -5.49
C ALA A 160 -26.25 34.42 -4.52
N ALA A 161 -25.10 33.80 -4.23
CA ALA A 161 -24.97 32.67 -3.32
C ALA A 161 -24.38 33.05 -1.94
N THR A 162 -24.28 34.34 -1.64
CA THR A 162 -23.78 34.82 -0.34
C THR A 162 -24.81 34.53 0.74
N ALA A 163 -24.39 33.86 1.82
CA ALA A 163 -25.26 33.49 2.94
C ALA A 163 -25.54 34.70 3.84
N PHE A 164 -26.77 34.81 4.37
CA PHE A 164 -27.13 35.86 5.31
C PHE A 164 -26.84 35.47 6.76
N ASN A 165 -27.07 34.20 7.11
CA ASN A 165 -26.70 33.63 8.39
C ASN A 165 -25.61 32.58 8.23
N THR A 166 -24.56 32.70 9.03
CA THR A 166 -23.49 31.70 9.15
C THR A 166 -23.47 31.15 10.55
N ARG A 167 -23.51 29.82 10.69
CA ARG A 167 -23.37 29.14 11.98
C ARG A 167 -22.07 28.36 12.00
N THR A 168 -21.51 28.19 13.19
CA THR A 168 -20.36 27.32 13.42
C THR A 168 -20.80 26.22 14.38
N GLU A 169 -20.74 24.97 13.94
CA GLU A 169 -21.08 23.80 14.76
C GLU A 169 -19.95 22.77 14.65
N ALA A 170 -19.46 22.26 15.77
CA ALA A 170 -18.39 21.25 15.82
C ALA A 170 -17.13 21.60 14.97
N ASP A 171 -16.79 22.88 14.88
CA ASP A 171 -15.69 23.42 14.07
C ASP A 171 -15.90 23.34 12.54
N GLU A 172 -17.14 23.18 12.08
CA GLU A 172 -17.53 23.33 10.66
C GLU A 172 -18.35 24.61 10.45
N ILE A 173 -18.14 25.28 9.32
CA ILE A 173 -18.89 26.49 8.94
C ILE A 173 -20.10 26.07 8.11
N LEU A 174 -21.30 26.29 8.65
CA LEU A 174 -22.56 26.08 7.96
C LEU A 174 -23.07 27.41 7.40
N CYS A 175 -22.96 27.54 6.07
CA CYS A 175 -23.47 28.68 5.28
C CYS A 175 -24.47 28.24 4.19
N CYS A 176 -24.65 26.94 3.99
CA CYS A 176 -25.50 26.40 2.93
C CYS A 176 -26.94 26.09 3.37
N ASP A 177 -27.24 26.15 4.67
CA ASP A 177 -28.54 25.72 5.22
C ASP A 177 -29.74 26.52 4.69
N GLU A 178 -29.51 27.78 4.31
CA GLU A 178 -30.53 28.66 3.73
C GLU A 178 -30.89 28.27 2.28
N PHE A 179 -30.03 27.48 1.64
CA PHE A 179 -30.17 27.04 0.27
C PHE A 179 -30.60 25.58 0.29
N ASN A 180 -31.71 25.23 -0.39
CA ASN A 180 -32.14 23.83 -0.50
C ASN A 180 -31.23 23.06 -1.48
N VAL A 181 -29.98 22.83 -1.08
CA VAL A 181 -28.89 22.35 -1.93
C VAL A 181 -28.45 20.93 -1.59
N THR A 182 -27.89 20.26 -2.60
CA THR A 182 -27.25 18.94 -2.44
C THR A 182 -25.90 19.05 -1.75
N THR A 183 -25.40 17.93 -1.21
CA THR A 183 -24.06 17.76 -0.58
C THR A 183 -22.85 18.11 -1.46
N ALA A 184 -23.05 18.51 -2.72
CA ALA A 184 -22.00 19.00 -3.62
C ALA A 184 -21.65 20.49 -3.43
N HIS A 185 -22.40 21.22 -2.59
CA HIS A 185 -22.11 22.62 -2.26
C HIS A 185 -21.28 22.71 -0.99
N VAL A 186 -20.33 23.65 -0.99
CA VAL A 186 -19.40 23.89 0.11
C VAL A 186 -19.30 25.40 0.32
N CYS A 187 -19.00 25.80 1.56
CA CYS A 187 -18.79 27.19 1.90
C CYS A 187 -17.46 27.70 1.36
N PHE A 188 -17.51 28.84 0.68
CA PHE A 188 -16.34 29.58 0.26
C PHE A 188 -16.34 30.96 0.91
N GLU A 189 -15.20 31.39 1.41
CA GLU A 189 -15.00 32.69 2.03
C GLU A 189 -14.32 33.68 1.08
N ARG A 190 -14.65 34.96 1.29
CA ARG A 190 -13.98 36.10 0.64
C ARG A 190 -13.90 37.26 1.61
N GLU A 191 -12.84 38.04 1.48
CA GLU A 191 -12.71 39.32 2.19
C GLU A 191 -13.38 40.43 1.40
N GLU A 192 -14.19 41.25 2.07
CA GLU A 192 -14.80 42.45 1.51
C GLU A 192 -14.42 43.67 2.36
N THR A 193 -13.91 44.70 1.69
CA THR A 193 -13.63 46.00 2.32
C THR A 193 -14.90 46.83 2.31
N ILE A 194 -15.46 47.08 3.51
CA ILE A 194 -16.64 47.93 3.66
C ILE A 194 -16.17 49.32 4.11
N PRO A 195 -16.51 50.40 3.40
CA PRO A 195 -16.31 51.75 3.92
C PRO A 195 -17.18 51.93 5.16
N LYS A 196 -16.61 52.40 6.27
CA LYS A 196 -17.39 52.75 7.47
C LYS A 196 -18.36 53.88 7.12
N SER A 197 -19.58 53.54 6.70
CA SER A 197 -20.71 54.45 6.83
C SER A 197 -20.85 54.72 8.32
N GLU A 198 -20.77 56.01 8.72
CA GLU A 198 -21.05 56.46 10.08
C GLU A 198 -22.30 55.76 10.58
N THR A 199 -22.09 54.76 11.43
CA THR A 199 -23.19 54.11 12.12
C THR A 199 -23.58 55.13 13.17
N GLN A 200 -24.54 55.98 12.84
CA GLN A 200 -25.20 56.87 13.77
C GLN A 200 -25.91 55.97 14.79
N THR A 201 -25.15 55.51 15.79
CA THR A 201 -25.67 54.74 16.91
C THR A 201 -26.68 55.62 17.59
N ARG A 202 -27.91 55.11 17.71
CA ARG A 202 -29.05 55.77 18.35
C ARG A 202 -28.90 55.81 19.88
N ALA A 203 -27.70 56.07 20.37
CA ALA A 203 -27.38 56.27 21.77
C ALA A 203 -26.49 57.50 22.08
N PRO A 204 -26.71 58.71 21.50
CA PRO A 204 -26.13 59.92 22.09
C PRO A 204 -26.88 60.36 23.36
N GLN A 205 -28.07 59.82 23.64
CA GLN A 205 -28.94 60.31 24.72
C GLN A 205 -28.65 59.70 26.10
N LEU A 206 -27.90 58.60 26.20
CA LEU A 206 -27.57 57.99 27.50
C LEU A 206 -26.35 58.64 28.18
N ASN A 207 -25.39 59.10 27.38
CA ASN A 207 -24.19 59.78 27.89
C ASN A 207 -24.48 61.21 28.38
N ALA A 208 -25.54 61.86 27.86
CA ALA A 208 -26.02 63.15 28.36
C ALA A 208 -26.75 63.05 29.72
N LEU A 209 -27.24 61.87 30.09
CA LEU A 209 -27.94 61.61 31.35
C LEU A 209 -26.98 61.29 32.52
N LEU A 210 -25.72 60.96 32.22
CA LEU A 210 -24.73 60.49 33.19
C LEU A 210 -23.69 61.55 33.60
N GLY A 211 -23.73 62.76 33.04
CA GLY A 211 -22.93 63.90 33.53
C GLY A 211 -21.41 63.68 33.58
N LEU A 212 -20.87 62.74 32.80
CA LEU A 212 -19.43 62.47 32.77
C LEU A 212 -18.78 63.34 31.68
N SER A 213 -18.43 64.56 32.05
CA SER A 213 -17.51 65.40 31.28
C SER A 213 -16.09 64.84 31.39
N LEU A 214 -15.51 64.40 30.28
CA LEU A 214 -14.06 64.18 30.15
C LEU A 214 -13.55 64.85 28.87
N GLY A 215 -12.97 66.04 29.05
CA GLY A 215 -11.81 66.58 28.34
C GLY A 215 -11.83 66.74 26.82
N GLU A 216 -12.01 67.98 26.36
CA GLU A 216 -11.29 68.62 25.24
C GLU A 216 -9.76 68.46 25.44
N GLU A 217 -8.85 68.21 24.47
CA GLU A 217 -8.59 68.63 23.08
C GLU A 217 -7.33 67.82 22.58
N PRO A 218 -6.70 68.00 21.39
CA PRO A 218 -7.04 68.82 20.22
C PRO A 218 -7.08 68.06 18.88
N ALA A 219 -7.59 68.75 17.87
CA ALA A 219 -7.56 68.39 16.46
C ALA A 219 -6.15 68.18 15.89
N GLY A 220 -5.98 67.13 15.07
CA GLY A 220 -4.77 66.93 14.28
C GLY A 220 -4.58 65.51 13.78
N GLY A 221 -5.18 65.16 12.64
CA GLY A 221 -4.91 63.89 11.96
C GLY A 221 -5.76 63.76 10.71
N ALA A 222 -5.10 63.72 9.54
CA ALA A 222 -5.72 63.54 8.24
C ALA A 222 -6.76 62.40 8.25
N ASN A 223 -7.89 62.61 7.58
CA ASN A 223 -8.93 61.60 7.34
C ASN A 223 -8.34 60.38 6.63
N ALA A 224 -7.80 59.42 7.40
CA ALA A 224 -7.63 58.06 6.94
C ALA A 224 -9.02 57.42 7.05
N GLU A 225 -9.70 57.26 5.91
CA GLU A 225 -10.90 56.41 5.81
C GLU A 225 -10.59 55.06 6.45
N GLN A 226 -11.11 54.82 7.65
CA GLN A 226 -10.94 53.55 8.35
C GLN A 226 -11.80 52.49 7.65
N VAL A 227 -11.24 51.84 6.65
CA VAL A 227 -11.83 50.68 5.96
C VAL A 227 -11.85 49.49 6.92
N ARG A 228 -12.99 48.81 7.06
CA ARG A 228 -13.12 47.56 7.83
C ARG A 228 -13.23 46.39 6.86
N THR A 229 -12.38 45.38 7.02
CA THR A 229 -12.48 44.12 6.28
C THR A 229 -13.44 43.19 6.99
N GLU A 230 -14.42 42.65 6.27
CA GLU A 230 -15.37 41.65 6.76
C GLU A 230 -15.31 40.41 5.87
N THR A 231 -15.28 39.22 6.48
CA THR A 231 -15.30 37.94 5.76
C THR A 231 -16.74 37.55 5.48
N LYS A 232 -17.07 37.36 4.20
CA LYS A 232 -18.38 36.85 3.76
C LYS A 232 -18.26 35.42 3.26
N TYR A 233 -19.29 34.62 3.49
CA TYR A 233 -19.35 33.22 3.08
C TYR A 233 -20.40 33.04 1.97
N SER A 234 -20.08 32.23 0.98
CA SER A 234 -20.96 31.92 -0.16
C SER A 234 -21.08 30.41 -0.35
N CYS A 235 -22.30 29.92 -0.54
CA CYS A 235 -22.59 28.51 -0.74
C CYS A 235 -22.48 28.15 -2.23
N LEU A 236 -21.33 27.62 -2.66
CA LEU A 236 -21.04 27.37 -4.08
C LEU A 236 -20.84 25.89 -4.36
N HIS A 237 -21.17 25.48 -5.59
CA HIS A 237 -20.95 24.10 -6.03
C HIS A 237 -19.44 23.81 -6.18
N ALA A 238 -18.90 22.95 -5.32
CA ALA A 238 -17.45 22.78 -5.15
C ALA A 238 -16.75 22.39 -6.46
N ARG A 239 -17.35 21.52 -7.28
CA ARG A 239 -16.77 21.10 -8.56
C ARG A 239 -16.69 22.24 -9.57
N HIS A 240 -17.64 23.17 -9.55
CA HIS A 240 -17.63 24.31 -10.47
C HIS A 240 -16.51 25.29 -10.08
N VAL A 241 -16.34 25.55 -8.79
CA VAL A 241 -15.30 26.47 -8.27
C VAL A 241 -13.90 25.90 -8.47
N VAL A 242 -13.68 24.62 -8.16
CA VAL A 242 -12.35 23.97 -8.26
C VAL A 242 -11.87 23.78 -9.72
N GLN A 243 -12.77 23.93 -10.69
CA GLN A 243 -12.44 23.95 -12.12
C GLN A 243 -11.92 25.31 -12.60
N GLN A 244 -12.11 26.38 -11.83
CA GLN A 244 -11.67 27.72 -12.20
C GLN A 244 -10.16 27.92 -11.99
N ALA A 245 -9.62 29.01 -12.54
CA ALA A 245 -8.23 29.41 -12.35
C ALA A 245 -7.89 29.64 -10.87
N VAL A 246 -6.66 29.30 -10.48
CA VAL A 246 -6.15 29.49 -9.12
C VAL A 246 -5.84 30.98 -8.88
N CYS A 247 -6.12 31.48 -7.69
CA CYS A 247 -5.80 32.84 -7.29
C CYS A 247 -5.35 32.94 -5.84
N ASN A 248 -4.52 33.96 -5.57
CA ASN A 248 -4.10 34.35 -4.21
C ASN A 248 -4.68 35.71 -3.79
N VAL A 249 -5.23 36.49 -4.73
CA VAL A 249 -5.88 37.78 -4.50
C VAL A 249 -6.92 38.03 -5.58
N SER A 250 -7.98 38.76 -5.27
CA SER A 250 -9.08 39.06 -6.21
C SER A 250 -8.62 39.80 -7.47
N ASN A 251 -7.62 40.68 -7.37
CA ASN A 251 -7.07 41.40 -8.52
C ASN A 251 -6.39 40.46 -9.55
N ALA A 252 -5.93 39.29 -9.12
CA ALA A 252 -5.33 38.31 -10.04
C ALA A 252 -6.35 37.72 -11.02
N CYS A 253 -7.65 37.78 -10.69
CA CYS A 253 -8.74 37.24 -11.52
C CYS A 253 -9.16 38.16 -12.68
N GLN A 254 -8.66 39.39 -12.74
CA GLN A 254 -9.06 40.41 -13.73
C GLN A 254 -8.29 40.33 -15.05
N ASN A 255 -7.14 39.63 -15.08
CA ASN A 255 -6.23 39.59 -16.23
C ASN A 255 -6.45 38.40 -17.19
N GLU A 256 -7.59 37.69 -17.09
CA GLU A 256 -7.92 36.66 -18.08
C GLU A 256 -8.42 37.33 -19.38
N GLU A 257 -7.61 37.22 -20.44
CA GLU A 257 -7.86 37.77 -21.76
C GLU A 257 -9.29 37.46 -22.27
N GLY A 258 -10.16 38.48 -22.31
CA GLY A 258 -11.43 38.46 -23.06
C GLY A 258 -12.74 38.44 -22.27
N GLY A 259 -12.74 38.50 -20.93
CA GLY A 259 -13.96 38.42 -20.13
C GLY A 259 -14.67 39.76 -19.89
N LYS A 260 -15.90 39.94 -20.41
CA LYS A 260 -16.84 41.04 -20.04
C LYS A 260 -17.39 40.93 -18.59
N VAL A 261 -16.94 39.95 -17.80
CA VAL A 261 -17.54 39.55 -16.52
C VAL A 261 -16.53 39.72 -15.39
N GLU A 262 -16.92 40.44 -14.34
CA GLU A 262 -16.09 40.67 -13.15
C GLU A 262 -15.96 39.36 -12.34
N LYS A 263 -14.72 38.94 -12.04
CA LYS A 263 -14.41 37.76 -11.25
C LYS A 263 -13.77 38.13 -9.91
N VAL A 264 -14.03 37.34 -8.87
CA VAL A 264 -13.50 37.52 -7.52
C VAL A 264 -12.83 36.22 -7.06
N CYS A 265 -11.77 36.35 -6.25
CA CYS A 265 -11.08 35.20 -5.68
C CYS A 265 -11.82 34.72 -4.41
N VAL A 266 -12.16 33.43 -4.36
CA VAL A 266 -12.81 32.81 -3.21
C VAL A 266 -11.99 31.63 -2.69
N TYR A 267 -12.01 31.40 -1.38
CA TYR A 267 -11.26 30.35 -0.70
C TYR A 267 -12.19 29.34 -0.05
N PRO A 268 -11.87 28.04 -0.01
CA PRO A 268 -12.68 27.07 0.70
C PRO A 268 -12.67 27.38 2.21
N ALA A 269 -13.85 27.61 2.79
CA ALA A 269 -14.02 27.94 4.21
C ALA A 269 -13.97 26.68 5.08
N LEU A 270 -12.80 26.03 5.11
CA LEU A 270 -12.55 24.79 5.82
C LEU A 270 -11.75 25.05 7.10
N ARG A 271 -12.06 24.29 8.15
CA ARG A 271 -11.43 24.40 9.48
C ARG A 271 -10.72 23.12 9.88
N ASN A 272 -10.06 23.15 11.04
CA ASN A 272 -9.36 22.00 11.61
C ASN A 272 -8.26 21.38 10.71
N GLY A 273 -7.58 22.21 9.91
CA GLY A 273 -6.53 21.75 8.99
C GLY A 273 -7.03 20.82 7.88
N THR A 274 -8.32 20.88 7.55
CA THR A 274 -8.89 20.20 6.39
C THR A 274 -8.67 21.03 5.12
N HIS A 275 -8.47 20.34 4.00
CA HIS A 275 -8.20 20.98 2.71
C HIS A 275 -9.14 20.42 1.65
N LEU A 276 -9.51 21.29 0.71
CA LEU A 276 -10.21 20.89 -0.52
C LEU A 276 -9.16 20.68 -1.62
N VAL A 277 -9.03 19.42 -2.06
CA VAL A 277 -8.03 19.01 -3.05
C VAL A 277 -8.70 18.32 -4.24
N LYS A 278 -8.25 18.68 -5.44
CA LYS A 278 -8.63 18.04 -6.71
C LYS A 278 -7.64 16.94 -7.06
N ILE A 279 -8.10 15.70 -7.17
CA ILE A 279 -7.27 14.57 -7.60
C ILE A 279 -7.60 14.24 -9.06
N GLY A 280 -6.61 14.40 -9.94
CA GLY A 280 -6.69 14.10 -11.36
C GLY A 280 -6.22 12.68 -11.66
N LEU A 281 -7.03 11.94 -12.42
CA LEU A 281 -6.76 10.53 -12.76
C LEU A 281 -6.59 10.34 -14.26
N ALA A 282 -5.70 9.44 -14.67
CA ALA A 282 -5.50 9.11 -16.08
C ALA A 282 -6.63 8.23 -16.64
N ASN A 283 -7.19 7.36 -15.81
CA ASN A 283 -8.20 6.37 -16.19
C ASN A 283 -9.64 6.87 -16.01
N ARG A 284 -9.86 8.08 -15.49
CA ARG A 284 -11.20 8.67 -15.28
C ARG A 284 -11.26 10.10 -15.85
N ASN A 285 -12.34 10.41 -16.55
CA ASN A 285 -12.54 11.75 -17.16
C ASN A 285 -12.91 12.84 -16.15
N LYS A 286 -13.42 12.47 -14.97
CA LYS A 286 -13.84 13.42 -13.93
C LYS A 286 -12.85 13.37 -12.77
N PRO A 287 -12.32 14.51 -12.31
CA PRO A 287 -11.48 14.53 -11.12
C PRO A 287 -12.31 14.20 -9.88
N ILE A 288 -11.63 13.58 -8.91
CA ILE A 288 -12.14 13.34 -7.57
C ILE A 288 -11.88 14.60 -6.74
N LEU A 289 -12.85 14.98 -5.92
CA LEU A 289 -12.67 16.05 -4.93
C LEU A 289 -12.56 15.39 -3.58
N PHE A 290 -11.53 15.78 -2.84
CA PHE A 290 -11.29 15.33 -1.47
C PHE A 290 -11.42 16.52 -0.53
N VAL A 291 -12.20 16.33 0.53
CA VAL A 291 -12.29 17.24 1.67
C VAL A 291 -11.91 16.44 2.90
N GLY A 292 -10.83 16.82 3.56
CA GLY A 292 -10.32 16.11 4.72
C GLY A 292 -8.89 16.52 5.06
N GLN A 293 -8.28 15.81 5.99
CA GLN A 293 -6.88 16.06 6.35
C GLN A 293 -5.95 15.40 5.33
N LEU A 294 -4.91 16.14 4.92
CA LEU A 294 -3.94 15.65 3.94
C LEU A 294 -3.11 14.46 4.46
N SER A 295 -3.02 14.27 5.78
CA SER A 295 -2.42 13.08 6.41
C SER A 295 -3.14 11.79 6.01
N GLU A 296 -4.46 11.82 5.83
CA GLU A 296 -5.21 10.65 5.35
C GLU A 296 -4.74 10.20 3.97
N MET A 297 -4.47 11.13 3.07
CA MET A 297 -3.96 10.80 1.73
C MET A 297 -2.58 10.14 1.78
N LEU A 298 -1.77 10.47 2.79
CA LEU A 298 -0.42 9.94 2.95
C LEU A 298 -0.38 8.60 3.67
N GLU A 299 -1.25 8.40 4.66
CA GLU A 299 -1.23 7.24 5.56
C GLU A 299 -2.26 6.18 5.18
N MET A 300 -3.41 6.59 4.63
CA MET A 300 -4.55 5.71 4.37
C MET A 300 -4.68 5.30 2.90
N VAL A 301 -3.92 5.91 1.98
CA VAL A 301 -3.91 5.53 0.56
C VAL A 301 -2.63 4.76 0.25
N SER A 302 -2.77 3.47 -0.03
CA SER A 302 -1.66 2.61 -0.46
C SER A 302 -1.42 2.80 -1.96
N ILE A 303 -0.18 3.13 -2.34
CA ILE A 303 0.19 3.43 -3.72
C ILE A 303 1.32 2.52 -4.26
N SER A 304 1.35 2.39 -5.57
CA SER A 304 2.39 1.71 -6.36
C SER A 304 3.07 2.71 -7.30
N PRO A 305 4.42 2.68 -7.43
CA PRO A 305 5.13 3.47 -8.43
C PRO A 305 4.95 2.95 -9.88
N LEU A 306 4.33 1.77 -10.03
CA LEU A 306 4.08 1.14 -11.31
C LEU A 306 2.64 1.40 -11.76
N THR A 307 2.49 1.69 -13.05
CA THR A 307 1.23 1.98 -13.72
C THR A 307 1.01 0.99 -14.87
N PRO A 308 -0.21 0.50 -15.10
CA PRO A 308 -0.49 -0.40 -16.20
C PRO A 308 -0.47 0.33 -17.54
N ARG A 309 0.24 -0.21 -18.54
CA ARG A 309 0.23 0.31 -19.92
C ARG A 309 -1.03 -0.06 -20.69
N PHE A 310 -1.67 -1.16 -20.31
CA PHE A 310 -2.86 -1.69 -20.94
C PHE A 310 -4.01 -1.78 -19.93
N SER A 311 -5.23 -1.53 -20.38
CA SER A 311 -6.43 -1.54 -19.53
C SER A 311 -6.74 -2.90 -18.90
N PHE A 312 -6.29 -4.01 -19.53
CA PHE A 312 -6.47 -5.36 -18.98
C PHE A 312 -5.43 -5.71 -17.90
N ALA A 313 -4.35 -4.95 -17.78
CA ALA A 313 -3.27 -5.25 -16.85
C ALA A 313 -3.60 -4.74 -15.45
N HIS A 314 -3.51 -5.63 -14.46
CA HIS A 314 -3.72 -5.29 -13.06
C HIS A 314 -2.41 -5.39 -12.27
N ILE A 315 -2.14 -4.40 -11.41
CA ILE A 315 -0.92 -4.35 -10.59
C ILE A 315 -0.84 -5.51 -9.61
N SER A 316 -1.98 -6.01 -9.14
CA SER A 316 -2.05 -7.19 -8.26
C SER A 316 -1.36 -8.42 -8.86
N TRP A 317 -1.26 -8.54 -10.20
CA TRP A 317 -0.56 -9.65 -10.83
C TRP A 317 0.93 -9.68 -10.48
N LEU A 318 1.58 -8.51 -10.40
CA LEU A 318 2.97 -8.42 -9.99
C LEU A 318 3.13 -8.82 -8.52
N GLU A 319 2.22 -8.35 -7.66
CA GLU A 319 2.23 -8.69 -6.24
C GLU A 319 2.07 -10.20 -6.03
N HIS A 320 1.14 -10.83 -6.75
CA HIS A 320 0.96 -12.27 -6.71
C HIS A 320 2.17 -13.03 -7.28
N LEU A 321 2.78 -12.55 -8.36
CA LEU A 321 3.99 -13.16 -8.92
C LEU A 321 5.15 -13.09 -7.92
N GLU A 322 5.38 -11.91 -7.32
CA GLU A 322 6.41 -11.67 -6.32
C GLU A 322 6.18 -12.55 -5.09
N LEU A 323 4.95 -12.60 -4.60
CA LEU A 323 4.55 -13.40 -3.45
C LEU A 323 4.69 -14.90 -3.73
N THR A 324 4.30 -15.35 -4.93
CA THR A 324 4.46 -16.74 -5.36
C THR A 324 5.93 -17.13 -5.44
N ALA A 325 6.79 -16.29 -6.03
CA ALA A 325 8.23 -16.53 -6.10
C ALA A 325 8.86 -16.60 -4.69
N LYS A 326 8.47 -15.71 -3.76
CA LYS A 326 8.93 -15.74 -2.36
C LYS A 326 8.52 -17.03 -1.65
N TYR A 327 7.25 -17.45 -1.75
CA TYR A 327 6.79 -18.69 -1.14
C TYR A 327 7.45 -19.91 -1.77
N LEU A 328 7.60 -19.94 -3.11
CA LEU A 328 8.26 -21.03 -3.81
C LEU A 328 9.73 -21.16 -3.40
N PHE A 329 10.45 -20.03 -3.31
CA PHE A 329 11.83 -19.99 -2.83
C PHE A 329 11.94 -20.50 -1.39
N THR A 330 11.21 -19.89 -0.46
CA THR A 330 11.31 -20.18 0.98
C THR A 330 10.90 -21.62 1.29
N LEU A 331 9.77 -22.09 0.76
CA LEU A 331 9.28 -23.45 1.01
C LEU A 331 10.20 -24.50 0.39
N SER A 332 10.65 -24.29 -0.84
CA SER A 332 11.53 -25.26 -1.51
C SER A 332 12.91 -25.31 -0.86
N LEU A 333 13.48 -24.15 -0.51
CA LEU A 333 14.76 -24.09 0.19
C LEU A 333 14.67 -24.75 1.57
N ALA A 334 13.67 -24.40 2.36
CA ALA A 334 13.47 -24.97 3.69
C ALA A 334 13.33 -26.49 3.62
N LEU A 335 12.53 -27.01 2.69
CA LEU A 335 12.33 -28.45 2.55
C LEU A 335 13.56 -29.18 2.00
N GLY A 336 14.28 -28.57 1.06
CA GLY A 336 15.55 -29.10 0.55
C GLY A 336 16.58 -29.24 1.67
N LEU A 337 16.75 -28.20 2.48
CA LEU A 337 17.65 -28.19 3.63
C LEU A 337 17.20 -29.17 4.71
N PHE A 338 15.89 -29.22 5.01
CA PHE A 338 15.33 -30.15 5.98
C PHE A 338 15.61 -31.60 5.59
N ASN A 339 15.34 -31.98 4.34
CA ASN A 339 15.61 -33.34 3.84
C ASN A 339 17.11 -33.69 3.84
N ALA A 340 17.99 -32.70 3.71
CA ALA A 340 19.44 -32.89 3.78
C ALA A 340 19.96 -33.15 5.21
N MET A 341 19.19 -32.81 6.25
CA MET A 341 19.63 -32.97 7.63
C MET A 341 19.85 -34.45 7.98
N PRO A 342 20.94 -34.81 8.69
CA PRO A 342 21.23 -36.19 9.06
C PRO A 342 20.38 -36.61 10.27
N VAL A 343 19.08 -36.77 10.05
CA VAL A 343 18.06 -37.06 11.05
C VAL A 343 17.39 -38.38 10.69
N TYR A 344 16.99 -39.15 11.70
CA TYR A 344 16.20 -40.36 11.46
C TYR A 344 14.94 -40.05 10.65
N CYS A 345 14.60 -40.91 9.71
CA CYS A 345 13.49 -40.73 8.78
C CYS A 345 13.68 -39.64 7.72
N LEU A 346 14.82 -38.95 7.58
CA LEU A 346 15.05 -38.02 6.45
C LEU A 346 16.06 -38.58 5.44
N ASP A 347 16.20 -37.95 4.26
CA ASP A 347 17.15 -38.40 3.23
C ASP A 347 18.60 -38.34 3.70
N GLY A 348 18.92 -37.35 4.53
CA GLY A 348 20.23 -37.22 5.15
C GLY A 348 20.68 -38.49 5.88
N GLN A 349 19.77 -39.32 6.41
CA GLN A 349 20.15 -40.59 7.04
C GLN A 349 20.78 -41.57 6.06
N PHE A 350 20.21 -41.68 4.86
CA PHE A 350 20.64 -42.61 3.84
C PHE A 350 21.88 -42.10 3.10
N ILE A 351 22.00 -40.77 2.98
CA ILE A 351 23.21 -40.10 2.51
C ILE A 351 24.37 -40.42 3.45
N VAL A 352 24.23 -40.15 4.76
CA VAL A 352 25.26 -40.45 5.77
C VAL A 352 25.62 -41.94 5.76
N GLN A 353 24.64 -42.84 5.71
CA GLN A 353 24.88 -44.27 5.66
C GLN A 353 25.70 -44.68 4.42
N THR A 354 25.39 -44.10 3.26
CA THR A 354 26.07 -44.41 1.99
C THR A 354 27.50 -43.85 1.98
N LEU A 355 27.70 -42.64 2.51
CA LEU A 355 29.02 -42.04 2.67
C LEU A 355 29.91 -42.87 3.62
N LEU A 356 29.40 -43.22 4.81
CA LEU A 356 30.14 -44.05 5.77
C LEU A 356 30.50 -45.43 5.20
N LYS A 357 29.61 -46.03 4.39
CA LYS A 357 29.89 -47.31 3.70
C LYS A 357 31.00 -47.20 2.66
N SER A 358 31.22 -46.02 2.09
CA SER A 358 32.25 -45.76 1.09
C SER A 358 33.64 -45.51 1.69
N THR A 359 33.73 -45.36 3.02
CA THR A 359 35.01 -45.20 3.73
C THR A 359 35.68 -46.56 4.01
N ASN A 360 36.98 -46.54 4.33
CA ASN A 360 37.74 -47.74 4.78
C ASN A 360 37.58 -48.04 6.28
N LEU A 361 36.62 -47.43 6.96
CA LEU A 361 36.42 -47.62 8.41
C LEU A 361 35.97 -49.05 8.72
N SER A 362 36.26 -49.55 9.93
CA SER A 362 35.73 -50.84 10.39
C SER A 362 34.20 -50.79 10.57
N VAL A 363 33.54 -51.94 10.44
CA VAL A 363 32.06 -52.05 10.56
C VAL A 363 31.57 -51.45 11.89
N ARG A 364 32.28 -51.71 13.00
CA ARG A 364 31.99 -51.13 14.32
C ARG A 364 32.07 -49.61 14.33
N ARG A 365 33.12 -49.03 13.74
CA ARG A 365 33.30 -47.56 13.67
C ARG A 365 32.22 -46.89 12.80
N ARG A 366 31.85 -47.51 11.67
CA ARG A 366 30.76 -46.99 10.81
C ARG A 366 29.43 -46.98 11.56
N ALA A 367 29.11 -48.05 12.28
CA ALA A 367 27.88 -48.13 13.06
C ALA A 367 27.85 -47.08 14.19
N LEU A 368 28.98 -46.89 14.89
CA LEU A 368 29.11 -45.87 15.93
C LEU A 368 28.93 -44.46 15.36
N PHE A 369 29.63 -44.10 14.28
CA PHE A 369 29.48 -42.76 13.69
C PHE A 369 28.08 -42.52 13.13
N GLN A 370 27.47 -43.52 12.49
CA GLN A 370 26.09 -43.41 12.03
C GLN A 370 25.15 -43.14 13.21
N TYR A 371 25.29 -43.90 14.31
CA TYR A 371 24.48 -43.70 15.51
C TYR A 371 24.68 -42.29 16.09
N LEU A 372 25.93 -41.85 16.31
CA LEU A 372 26.22 -40.54 16.89
C LEU A 372 25.67 -39.39 16.04
N ILE A 373 25.93 -39.40 14.73
CA ILE A 373 25.49 -38.34 13.81
C ILE A 373 23.96 -38.24 13.77
N LEU A 374 23.26 -39.36 13.61
CA LEU A 374 21.80 -39.36 13.49
C LEU A 374 21.10 -39.01 14.80
N THR A 375 21.64 -39.48 15.93
CA THR A 375 21.06 -39.21 17.25
C THR A 375 21.28 -37.74 17.63
N PHE A 376 22.45 -37.18 17.34
CA PHE A 376 22.72 -35.75 17.52
C PHE A 376 21.80 -34.89 16.64
N GLY A 377 21.74 -35.17 15.32
CA GLY A 377 20.88 -34.41 14.40
C GLY A 377 19.41 -34.46 14.80
N THR A 378 18.91 -35.64 15.19
CA THR A 378 17.53 -35.82 15.66
C THR A 378 17.28 -35.07 16.97
N GLY A 379 18.22 -35.12 17.92
CA GLY A 379 18.13 -34.38 19.17
C GLY A 379 18.06 -32.87 18.97
N VAL A 380 18.91 -32.32 18.10
CA VAL A 380 18.89 -30.88 17.74
C VAL A 380 17.56 -30.49 17.10
N LEU A 381 17.02 -31.31 16.19
CA LEU A 381 15.74 -31.02 15.56
C LEU A 381 14.59 -31.02 16.58
N VAL A 382 14.51 -32.06 17.42
CA VAL A 382 13.48 -32.17 18.46
C VAL A 382 13.56 -31.00 19.43
N LEU A 383 14.76 -30.64 19.87
CA LEU A 383 14.97 -29.50 20.77
C LEU A 383 14.50 -28.18 20.13
N ASN A 384 14.83 -27.94 18.85
CA ASN A 384 14.35 -26.74 18.14
C ASN A 384 12.82 -26.67 18.04
N ILE A 385 12.18 -27.81 17.75
CA ILE A 385 10.71 -27.89 17.69
C ILE A 385 10.10 -27.61 19.07
N LEU A 386 10.64 -28.21 20.13
CA LEU A 386 10.17 -27.99 21.50
C LEU A 386 10.31 -26.53 21.93
N ILE A 387 11.47 -25.92 21.68
CA ILE A 387 11.69 -24.49 21.97
C ILE A 387 10.69 -23.62 21.18
N GLY A 388 10.42 -23.96 19.92
CA GLY A 388 9.43 -23.28 19.10
C GLY A 388 8.03 -23.31 19.70
N PHE A 389 7.56 -24.49 20.12
CA PHE A 389 6.25 -24.63 20.77
C PHE A 389 6.17 -23.93 22.12
N VAL A 390 7.23 -24.01 22.94
CA VAL A 390 7.28 -23.29 24.22
C VAL A 390 7.20 -21.78 24.01
N LYS A 391 7.95 -21.23 23.04
CA LYS A 391 7.85 -19.80 22.71
C LYS A 391 6.45 -19.41 22.23
N LEU A 392 5.80 -20.24 21.41
CA LEU A 392 4.44 -20.00 20.93
C LEU A 392 3.39 -20.07 22.05
N ALA A 393 3.64 -20.83 23.11
CA ALA A 393 2.71 -20.94 24.24
C ALA A 393 2.90 -19.83 25.29
N ILE A 394 4.08 -19.19 25.32
CA ILE A 394 4.43 -18.13 26.29
C ILE A 394 4.17 -16.73 25.70
N ASN A 395 4.32 -16.55 24.39
CA ASN A 395 3.84 -15.37 23.66
C ASN A 395 2.37 -15.50 23.30
#